data_AF-A0A814AIN2-F1
#
_entry.id   AF-A0A814AIN2-F1
#
_cell.length_a   1.000
_cell.length_b   1.000
_cell.length_c   1.000
_cell.angle_alpha   90.00
_cell.angle_beta   90.00
_cell.angle_gamma   90.00
#
_symmetry.space_group_name_H-M   'P 1'
#
loop_
_entity.id
_entity.type
_entity.pdbx_description
1 polymer ?
#
loop_
_entity_poly.entity_id
_entity_poly.type
_entity_poly.pdbx_seq_one_letter_code
_entity_poly.pdbx_strand_id
1 'polypeptide(L)'
;MVKIKFEFLPNEILFPCFQYLNAPDLFHSFDQLNSRFSTLIRNIPLYLNFFQMKKSLFHHFCQIILVNSEIKQKSIYLQLSNDGTHGQIEHFLSLFSLNTFLNLRSLSLIDLNENNIKQVLSILPFLSSLYSFSFTGTNIQTLDIISKSKLRILTVRYLEFESTSINQTTIIGITSLTITDSQLDNFKLFKLFEYAPMLKYLNIQTLANSEMNKYNELKINAKLFKRINYK
;
A
#
# COMPACT_ATOMS: atom_id res chain seq x y z
N MET A 1 -1.31 -46.67 7.31
CA MET A 1 -1.74 -45.30 6.94
C MET A 1 -0.48 -44.51 6.56
N VAL A 2 -0.29 -44.20 5.28
CA VAL A 2 0.92 -43.49 4.82
C VAL A 2 0.80 -42.03 5.26
N LYS A 3 1.67 -41.57 6.17
CA LYS A 3 1.81 -40.15 6.47
C LYS A 3 2.49 -39.49 5.28
N ILE A 4 1.72 -38.80 4.45
CA ILE A 4 2.28 -37.88 3.46
C ILE A 4 2.97 -36.77 4.25
N LYS A 5 4.29 -36.63 4.08
CA LYS A 5 5.03 -35.54 4.69
C LYS A 5 4.97 -34.32 3.79
N PHE A 6 4.95 -33.14 4.40
CA PHE A 6 4.80 -31.85 3.70
C PHE A 6 5.87 -31.65 2.62
N GLU A 7 7.11 -32.10 2.87
CA GLU A 7 8.23 -32.03 1.94
C GLU A 7 8.06 -32.83 0.64
N PHE A 8 7.11 -33.77 0.59
CA PHE A 8 6.80 -34.56 -0.60
C PHE A 8 5.64 -34.00 -1.43
N LEU A 9 4.96 -32.96 -0.95
CA LEU A 9 3.94 -32.29 -1.76
C LEU A 9 4.56 -31.70 -3.01
N PRO A 10 3.91 -31.74 -4.19
CA PRO A 10 4.44 -31.20 -5.43
C PRO A 10 4.44 -29.65 -5.43
N ASN A 11 5.28 -29.02 -6.28
CA ASN A 11 5.45 -27.57 -6.30
C ASN A 11 4.14 -26.84 -6.64
N GLU A 12 3.31 -27.48 -7.46
CA GLU A 12 1.99 -27.04 -7.91
C GLU A 12 1.02 -26.83 -6.75
N ILE A 13 1.22 -27.53 -5.63
CA ILE A 13 0.43 -27.37 -4.41
C ILE A 13 1.08 -26.37 -3.46
N LEU A 14 2.41 -26.44 -3.30
CA LEU A 14 3.14 -25.55 -2.40
C LEU A 14 3.14 -24.09 -2.85
N PHE A 15 3.23 -23.84 -4.15
CA PHE A 15 3.35 -22.50 -4.70
C PHE A 15 2.12 -21.63 -4.39
N PRO A 16 0.86 -22.07 -4.64
CA PRO A 16 -0.32 -21.33 -4.18
C PRO A 16 -0.37 -21.14 -2.67
N CYS A 17 0.00 -22.15 -1.87
CA CYS A 17 0.00 -22.02 -0.41
C CYS A 17 0.95 -20.93 0.08
N PHE A 18 2.15 -20.86 -0.50
CA PHE A 18 3.15 -19.87 -0.12
C PHE A 18 2.75 -18.43 -0.51
N GLN A 19 1.90 -18.24 -1.51
CA GLN A 19 1.39 -16.91 -1.86
C GLN A 19 0.51 -16.28 -0.78
N TYR A 20 -0.04 -17.08 0.14
CA TYR A 20 -0.81 -16.58 1.29
C TYR A 20 0.07 -16.22 2.49
N LEU A 21 1.37 -16.53 2.42
CA LEU A 21 2.30 -16.28 3.50
C LEU A 21 3.09 -14.98 3.26
N ASN A 22 3.38 -14.31 4.37
CA ASN A 22 4.23 -13.15 4.39
C ASN A 22 5.69 -13.56 4.16
N ALA A 23 6.49 -12.72 3.50
CA ALA A 23 7.88 -13.07 3.20
C ALA A 23 8.73 -13.33 4.46
N PRO A 24 8.65 -12.54 5.55
CA PRO A 24 9.28 -12.88 6.83
C PRO A 24 8.95 -14.30 7.31
N ASP A 25 7.68 -14.71 7.24
CA ASP A 25 7.25 -16.04 7.68
C ASP A 25 7.78 -17.13 6.75
N LEU A 26 7.78 -16.89 5.44
CA LEU A 26 8.31 -17.81 4.44
C LEU A 26 9.79 -18.08 4.63
N PHE A 27 10.58 -17.02 4.75
CA PHE A 27 12.02 -17.14 4.90
C PHE A 27 12.39 -17.73 6.25
N HIS A 28 11.75 -17.27 7.33
CA HIS A 28 11.98 -17.84 8.66
C HIS A 28 11.62 -19.33 8.73
N SER A 29 10.52 -19.74 8.08
CA SER A 29 10.02 -21.11 8.19
C SER A 29 10.62 -22.07 7.18
N PHE A 30 11.01 -21.61 5.98
CA PHE A 30 11.37 -22.49 4.86
C PHE A 30 12.72 -22.20 4.23
N ASP A 31 13.34 -21.03 4.47
CA ASP A 31 14.67 -20.78 3.93
C ASP A 31 15.69 -21.71 4.56
N GLN A 32 16.61 -22.23 3.74
CA GLN A 32 17.70 -23.13 4.16
C GLN A 32 17.26 -24.49 4.75
N LEU A 33 15.96 -24.80 4.81
CA LEU A 33 15.50 -26.15 5.21
C LEU A 33 15.94 -27.22 4.20
N ASN A 34 15.80 -26.93 2.92
CA ASN A 34 16.35 -27.73 1.82
C ASN A 34 16.40 -26.89 0.54
N SER A 35 17.22 -27.31 -0.43
CA SER A 35 17.42 -26.60 -1.69
C SER A 35 16.11 -26.36 -2.44
N ARG A 36 15.19 -27.34 -2.43
CA ARG A 36 13.90 -27.23 -3.12
C ARG A 36 13.05 -26.09 -2.57
N PHE A 37 12.87 -25.99 -1.25
CA PHE A 37 12.13 -24.89 -0.63
C PHE A 37 12.83 -23.56 -0.81
N SER A 38 14.15 -23.52 -0.63
CA SER A 38 14.95 -22.32 -0.87
C SER A 38 14.76 -21.78 -2.29
N THR A 39 14.78 -22.66 -3.30
CA THR A 39 14.51 -22.29 -4.70
C THR A 39 13.05 -21.87 -4.88
N LEU A 40 12.10 -22.54 -4.25
CA LEU A 40 10.68 -22.23 -4.39
C LEU A 40 10.35 -20.82 -3.85
N ILE A 41 10.76 -20.50 -2.62
CA ILE A 41 10.45 -19.20 -2.00
C ILE A 41 11.14 -18.03 -2.71
N ARG A 42 12.29 -18.26 -3.37
CA ARG A 42 12.98 -17.24 -4.18
C ARG A 42 12.32 -16.98 -5.53
N ASN A 43 11.48 -17.91 -6.00
CA ASN A 43 10.82 -17.84 -7.30
C ASN A 43 9.39 -17.32 -7.26
N ILE A 44 8.82 -17.10 -6.08
CA ILE A 44 7.46 -16.56 -5.94
C ILE A 44 7.48 -15.03 -5.76
N PRO A 45 6.38 -14.32 -6.08
CA PRO A 45 6.20 -12.93 -5.68
C PRO A 45 6.15 -12.82 -4.16
N LEU A 46 6.84 -11.82 -3.60
CA LEU A 46 6.95 -11.62 -2.15
C LEU A 46 6.05 -10.50 -1.66
N TYR A 47 5.39 -10.76 -0.54
CA TYR A 47 4.62 -9.79 0.22
C TYR A 47 5.42 -9.43 1.46
N LEU A 48 5.81 -8.16 1.58
CA LEU A 48 6.50 -7.63 2.76
C LEU A 48 5.48 -6.91 3.64
N ASN A 49 4.77 -7.66 4.45
CA ASN A 49 3.87 -7.09 5.44
C ASN A 49 4.55 -7.01 6.81
N PHE A 50 4.90 -5.81 7.24
CA PHE A 50 5.49 -5.57 8.56
C PHE A 50 4.48 -5.05 9.59
N PHE A 51 3.20 -4.96 9.23
CA PHE A 51 2.13 -4.52 10.12
C PHE A 51 2.12 -5.37 11.40
N GLN A 52 2.15 -4.69 12.55
CA GLN A 52 2.17 -5.30 13.89
C GLN A 52 3.32 -6.31 14.14
N MET A 53 4.39 -6.27 13.34
CA MET A 53 5.55 -7.15 13.54
C MET A 53 6.38 -6.73 14.76
N LYS A 54 6.81 -7.72 15.55
CA LYS A 54 7.73 -7.51 16.68
C LYS A 54 9.05 -6.89 16.21
N LYS A 55 9.58 -5.95 16.99
CA LYS A 55 10.83 -5.22 16.69
C LYS A 55 12.01 -6.11 16.32
N SER A 56 12.27 -7.14 17.10
CA SER A 56 13.40 -8.05 16.86
C SER A 56 13.29 -8.76 15.51
N LEU A 57 12.10 -9.25 15.16
CA LEU A 57 11.84 -9.93 13.88
C LEU A 57 11.95 -8.96 12.71
N PHE A 58 11.38 -7.76 12.84
CA PHE A 58 11.49 -6.72 11.81
C PHE A 58 12.95 -6.35 11.54
N HIS A 59 13.72 -6.04 12.59
CA HIS A 59 15.14 -5.68 12.46
C HIS A 59 15.96 -6.82 11.84
N HIS A 60 15.74 -8.06 12.30
CA HIS A 60 16.41 -9.23 11.75
C HIS A 60 16.09 -9.40 10.26
N PHE A 61 14.82 -9.26 9.87
CA PHE A 61 14.42 -9.42 8.48
C PHE A 61 14.96 -8.29 7.58
N CYS A 62 15.04 -7.06 8.08
CA CYS A 62 15.74 -5.98 7.39
C CYS A 62 17.21 -6.34 7.09
N GLN A 63 17.92 -7.01 8.00
CA GLN A 63 19.28 -7.50 7.72
C GLN A 63 19.31 -8.52 6.59
N ILE A 64 18.31 -9.41 6.54
CA ILE A 64 18.17 -10.39 5.43
C ILE A 64 17.96 -9.66 4.10
N ILE A 65 17.11 -8.63 4.05
CA ILE A 65 16.86 -7.83 2.83
C ILE A 65 18.13 -7.08 2.38
N LEU A 66 18.97 -6.62 3.32
CA LEU A 66 20.22 -5.93 3.01
C LEU A 66 21.21 -6.85 2.26
N VAL A 67 21.35 -8.09 2.72
CA VAL A 67 22.28 -9.06 2.12
C VAL A 67 21.69 -9.80 0.92
N ASN A 68 20.35 -9.87 0.81
CA ASN A 68 19.67 -10.59 -0.26
C ASN A 68 18.89 -9.63 -1.17
N SER A 69 19.53 -9.21 -2.26
CA SER A 69 18.94 -8.30 -3.25
C SER A 69 17.75 -8.90 -4.01
N GLU A 70 17.64 -10.23 -4.09
CA GLU A 70 16.51 -10.90 -4.75
C GLU A 70 15.19 -10.60 -4.04
N ILE A 71 15.19 -10.43 -2.71
CA ILE A 71 13.97 -10.10 -1.97
C ILE A 71 13.40 -8.78 -2.47
N LYS A 72 14.23 -7.75 -2.65
CA LYS A 72 13.81 -6.44 -3.18
C LYS A 72 13.25 -6.56 -4.58
N GLN A 73 13.88 -7.37 -5.42
CA GLN A 73 13.43 -7.60 -6.80
C GLN A 73 12.11 -8.38 -6.87
N LYS A 74 11.84 -9.31 -5.96
CA LYS A 74 10.63 -10.14 -5.97
C LYS A 74 9.46 -9.52 -5.18
N SER A 75 9.72 -8.50 -4.39
CA SER A 75 8.71 -7.82 -3.58
C SER A 75 7.72 -7.06 -4.44
N ILE A 76 6.46 -7.47 -4.38
CA ILE A 76 5.35 -6.82 -5.10
C ILE A 76 4.46 -6.00 -4.17
N TYR A 77 4.54 -6.23 -2.87
CA TYR A 77 3.76 -5.55 -1.84
C TYR A 77 4.66 -5.17 -0.67
N LEU A 78 4.51 -3.95 -0.16
CA LEU A 78 5.17 -3.47 1.05
C LEU A 78 4.15 -2.77 1.94
N GLN A 79 4.04 -3.21 3.19
CA GLN A 79 3.27 -2.54 4.23
C GLN A 79 4.14 -2.26 5.45
N LEU A 80 4.19 -0.99 5.84
CA LEU A 80 4.89 -0.49 7.02
C LEU A 80 3.92 0.33 7.87
N SER A 81 4.13 0.34 9.19
CA SER A 81 3.29 1.09 10.11
C SER A 81 4.10 1.65 11.27
N ASN A 82 3.85 2.90 11.63
CA ASN A 82 4.33 3.50 12.87
C ASN A 82 3.31 3.40 14.00
N ASP A 83 2.05 3.08 13.68
CA ASP A 83 0.96 2.93 14.64
C ASP A 83 1.22 1.74 15.57
N GLY A 84 1.40 2.05 16.87
CA GLY A 84 1.73 1.05 17.88
C GLY A 84 3.05 0.31 17.61
N THR A 85 3.94 0.86 16.78
CA THR A 85 5.24 0.25 16.47
C THR A 85 6.41 1.12 16.96
N HIS A 86 7.63 0.75 16.56
CA HIS A 86 8.90 1.31 17.02
C HIS A 86 9.58 2.18 15.94
N GLY A 87 8.78 2.96 15.20
CA GLY A 87 9.28 3.77 14.08
C GLY A 87 9.74 2.91 12.90
N GLN A 88 8.92 1.92 12.51
CA GLN A 88 9.27 0.98 11.44
C GLN A 88 9.53 1.70 10.12
N ILE A 89 8.76 2.74 9.81
CA ILE A 89 8.86 3.45 8.53
C ILE A 89 10.17 4.22 8.46
N GLU A 90 10.51 4.98 9.49
CA GLU A 90 11.77 5.73 9.59
C GLU A 90 12.96 4.79 9.49
N HIS A 91 12.90 3.67 10.24
CA HIS A 91 13.95 2.68 10.19
C HIS A 91 14.10 2.07 8.80
N PHE A 92 13.00 1.67 8.17
CA PHE A 92 13.03 1.06 6.83
C PHE A 92 13.56 2.03 5.78
N LEU A 93 13.08 3.27 5.77
CA LEU A 93 13.52 4.30 4.82
C LEU A 93 14.96 4.76 5.06
N SER A 94 15.52 4.57 6.26
CA SER A 94 16.94 4.79 6.54
C SER A 94 17.85 3.73 5.92
N LEU A 95 17.34 2.50 5.76
CA LEU A 95 18.08 1.36 5.22
C LEU A 95 17.88 1.17 3.72
N PHE A 96 16.70 1.49 3.20
CA PHE A 96 16.31 1.19 1.84
C PHE A 96 15.69 2.39 1.13
N SER A 97 16.16 2.64 -0.09
CA SER A 97 15.45 3.50 -1.01
C SER A 97 14.36 2.71 -1.73
N LEU A 98 13.12 3.22 -1.74
CA LEU A 98 11.97 2.54 -2.34
C LEU A 98 12.14 2.26 -3.83
N ASN A 99 12.93 3.06 -4.54
CA ASN A 99 13.25 2.82 -5.96
C ASN A 99 14.06 1.54 -6.21
N THR A 100 14.62 0.90 -5.18
CA THR A 100 15.30 -0.40 -5.30
C THR A 100 14.33 -1.58 -5.39
N PHE A 101 13.05 -1.36 -5.09
CA PHE A 101 11.97 -2.35 -5.20
C PHE A 101 11.28 -2.22 -6.57
N LEU A 102 11.98 -2.61 -7.63
CA LEU A 102 11.56 -2.37 -9.02
C LEU A 102 10.20 -2.98 -9.41
N ASN A 103 9.83 -4.08 -8.76
CA ASN A 103 8.57 -4.77 -8.98
C ASN A 103 7.50 -4.41 -7.93
N LEU A 104 7.73 -3.39 -7.11
CA LEU A 104 6.75 -2.95 -6.12
C LEU A 104 5.50 -2.43 -6.82
N ARG A 105 4.40 -3.12 -6.56
CA ARG A 105 3.10 -2.86 -7.16
C ARG A 105 2.18 -2.15 -6.17
N SER A 106 2.24 -2.51 -4.90
CA SER A 106 1.43 -1.89 -3.85
C SER A 106 2.27 -1.48 -2.66
N LEU A 107 2.06 -0.24 -2.21
CA LEU A 107 2.74 0.36 -1.06
C LEU A 107 1.69 0.86 -0.07
N SER A 108 1.76 0.39 1.17
CA SER A 108 0.89 0.82 2.27
C SER A 108 1.74 1.35 3.41
N LEU A 109 1.53 2.61 3.79
CA LEU A 109 2.27 3.24 4.88
C LEU A 109 1.29 3.83 5.91
N ILE A 110 1.33 3.32 7.13
CA ILE A 110 0.38 3.67 8.19
C ILE A 110 1.07 4.56 9.23
N ASP A 111 0.39 5.62 9.67
CA ASP A 111 0.88 6.64 10.59
C ASP A 111 2.17 7.36 10.11
N LEU A 112 2.11 7.91 8.90
CA LEU A 112 3.21 8.71 8.35
C LEU A 112 3.30 10.10 8.97
N ASN A 113 4.49 10.45 9.45
CA ASN A 113 4.85 11.82 9.77
C ASN A 113 5.12 12.66 8.49
N GLU A 114 5.14 13.98 8.64
CA GLU A 114 5.30 14.95 7.53
C GLU A 114 6.62 14.80 6.74
N ASN A 115 7.71 14.43 7.41
CA ASN A 115 9.00 14.33 6.76
C ASN A 115 9.08 13.09 5.87
N ASN A 116 8.58 11.95 6.37
CA ASN A 116 8.58 10.71 5.60
C ASN A 116 7.63 10.78 4.41
N ILE A 117 6.45 11.40 4.55
CA ILE A 117 5.54 11.56 3.41
C ILE A 117 6.16 12.43 2.31
N LYS A 118 6.86 13.53 2.64
CA LYS A 118 7.56 14.36 1.65
C LYS A 118 8.63 13.56 0.90
N GLN A 119 9.39 12.74 1.62
CA GLN A 119 10.39 11.85 1.03
C GLN A 119 9.76 10.78 0.12
N VAL A 120 8.66 10.16 0.55
CA VAL A 120 7.98 9.13 -0.26
C VAL A 120 7.35 9.73 -1.51
N LEU A 121 6.70 10.89 -1.38
CA LEU A 121 6.08 11.60 -2.50
C LEU A 121 7.11 11.99 -3.55
N SER A 122 8.29 12.51 -3.16
CA SER A 122 9.32 12.88 -4.14
C SER A 122 9.81 11.69 -4.97
N ILE A 123 9.76 10.47 -4.41
CA ILE A 123 10.19 9.23 -5.09
C ILE A 123 9.05 8.58 -5.89
N LEU A 124 7.79 8.84 -5.51
CA LEU A 124 6.59 8.19 -6.05
C LEU A 124 6.52 8.17 -7.59
N PRO A 125 6.85 9.25 -8.34
CA PRO A 125 6.82 9.24 -9.81
C PRO A 125 7.83 8.26 -10.43
N PHE A 126 8.89 7.89 -9.72
CA PHE A 126 9.92 6.98 -10.19
C PHE A 126 9.59 5.50 -9.91
N LEU A 127 8.54 5.22 -9.14
CA LEU A 127 8.07 3.86 -8.85
C LEU A 127 7.20 3.36 -10.01
N SER A 128 7.84 2.99 -11.12
CA SER A 128 7.20 2.72 -12.41
C SER A 128 6.17 1.57 -12.39
N SER A 129 6.35 0.59 -11.52
CA SER A 129 5.46 -0.57 -11.34
C SER A 129 4.33 -0.33 -10.34
N LEU A 130 4.38 0.78 -9.59
CA LEU A 130 3.44 1.05 -8.51
C LEU A 130 2.06 1.38 -9.07
N TYR A 131 1.08 0.52 -8.79
CA TYR A 131 -0.31 0.70 -9.19
C TYR A 131 -1.20 1.15 -8.03
N SER A 132 -0.81 0.81 -6.80
CA SER A 132 -1.58 1.04 -5.58
C SER A 132 -0.71 1.73 -4.54
N PHE A 133 -1.22 2.85 -4.02
CA PHE A 133 -0.59 3.54 -2.91
C PHE A 133 -1.63 3.86 -1.84
N SER A 134 -1.32 3.49 -0.61
CA SER A 134 -2.13 3.75 0.56
C SER A 134 -1.27 4.45 1.58
N PHE A 135 -1.74 5.58 2.09
CA PHE A 135 -1.12 6.17 3.27
C PHE A 135 -2.15 6.78 4.21
N THR A 136 -1.88 6.65 5.50
CA THR A 136 -2.64 7.32 6.56
C THR A 136 -1.63 8.09 7.41
N GLY A 137 -1.86 9.38 7.65
CA GLY A 137 -0.89 10.24 8.33
C GLY A 137 -1.30 11.69 8.23
N THR A 138 -0.32 12.59 8.30
CA THR A 138 -0.52 14.04 8.27
C THR A 138 -1.11 14.56 6.95
N ASN A 139 -1.90 15.63 7.03
CA ASN A 139 -2.48 16.31 5.87
C ASN A 139 -1.37 16.97 5.06
N ILE A 140 -1.24 16.61 3.78
CA ILE A 140 -0.39 17.34 2.83
C ILE A 140 -1.16 17.54 1.53
N GLN A 141 -0.94 18.69 0.91
CA GLN A 141 -1.29 18.98 -0.48
C GLN A 141 -0.54 18.00 -1.41
N THR A 142 -1.12 16.84 -1.66
CA THR A 142 -0.44 15.70 -2.29
C THR A 142 -0.82 15.49 -3.76
N LEU A 143 -1.83 16.21 -4.25
CA LEU A 143 -2.47 15.97 -5.56
C LEU A 143 -1.50 16.14 -6.74
N ASP A 144 -0.67 17.19 -6.71
CA ASP A 144 0.28 17.51 -7.79
C ASP A 144 1.28 16.38 -8.03
N ILE A 145 1.82 15.81 -6.96
CA ILE A 145 2.85 14.76 -7.07
C ILE A 145 2.20 13.43 -7.45
N ILE A 146 1.03 13.13 -6.89
CA ILE A 146 0.25 11.94 -7.23
C ILE A 146 -0.14 11.96 -8.72
N SER A 147 -0.48 13.14 -9.28
CA SER A 147 -0.85 13.30 -10.69
C SER A 147 0.26 12.85 -11.67
N LYS A 148 1.53 12.95 -11.26
CA LYS A 148 2.70 12.54 -12.05
C LYS A 148 3.00 11.04 -11.98
N SER A 149 2.31 10.31 -11.11
CA SER A 149 2.49 8.88 -10.93
C SER A 149 1.62 8.05 -11.88
N LYS A 150 1.94 6.76 -12.03
CA LYS A 150 1.12 5.79 -12.79
C LYS A 150 0.04 5.11 -11.94
N LEU A 151 -0.25 5.67 -10.76
CA LEU A 151 -1.18 5.07 -9.81
C LEU A 151 -2.59 4.92 -10.39
N ARG A 152 -3.25 3.83 -10.01
CA ARG A 152 -4.64 3.51 -10.34
C ARG A 152 -5.54 3.41 -9.12
N ILE A 153 -4.96 3.05 -7.98
CA ILE A 153 -5.64 2.89 -6.70
C ILE A 153 -4.94 3.79 -5.68
N LEU A 154 -5.72 4.64 -5.03
CA LEU A 154 -5.24 5.53 -3.98
C LEU A 154 -6.11 5.34 -2.73
N THR A 155 -5.46 5.19 -1.58
CA THR A 155 -6.12 5.26 -0.27
C THR A 155 -5.46 6.36 0.54
N VAL A 156 -6.26 7.30 1.03
CA VAL A 156 -5.79 8.47 1.78
C VAL A 156 -6.68 8.70 2.98
N ARG A 157 -6.13 9.34 4.01
CA ARG A 157 -6.92 9.76 5.17
C ARG A 157 -7.90 10.87 4.79
N TYR A 158 -7.36 11.94 4.20
CA TYR A 158 -8.10 13.14 3.81
C TYR A 158 -7.59 13.66 2.45
N LEU A 159 -8.48 14.33 1.71
CA LEU A 159 -8.12 15.07 0.51
C LEU A 159 -8.49 16.54 0.71
N GLU A 160 -7.48 17.40 0.61
CA GLU A 160 -7.67 18.83 0.64
C GLU A 160 -7.76 19.37 -0.79
N PHE A 161 -8.89 20.00 -1.10
CA PHE A 161 -9.07 20.73 -2.36
C PHE A 161 -8.98 22.22 -2.05
N GLU A 162 -7.78 22.78 -2.04
CA GLU A 162 -7.66 24.24 -1.87
C GLU A 162 -8.41 24.96 -2.99
N SER A 163 -9.08 26.05 -2.62
CA SER A 163 -9.90 26.87 -3.51
C SER A 163 -9.08 27.84 -4.36
N THR A 164 -7.77 27.96 -4.14
CA THR A 164 -6.99 29.14 -4.53
C THR A 164 -5.82 28.89 -5.49
N SER A 165 -5.46 27.65 -5.83
CA SER A 165 -4.37 27.40 -6.78
C SER A 165 -4.87 27.31 -8.22
N ILE A 166 -4.42 28.28 -9.03
CA ILE A 166 -4.73 28.47 -10.47
C ILE A 166 -4.27 27.29 -11.35
N ASN A 167 -3.43 26.39 -10.81
CA ASN A 167 -2.94 25.19 -11.49
C ASN A 167 -3.57 23.96 -10.86
N GLN A 168 -4.84 23.72 -11.18
CA GLN A 168 -5.57 22.55 -10.74
C GLN A 168 -4.98 21.27 -11.36
N THR A 169 -4.21 20.50 -10.59
CA THR A 169 -3.69 19.21 -11.05
C THR A 169 -4.76 18.13 -10.97
N THR A 170 -5.17 17.63 -12.13
CA THR A 170 -6.10 16.52 -12.24
C THR A 170 -5.38 15.21 -11.92
N ILE A 171 -5.94 14.37 -11.05
CA ILE A 171 -5.48 12.99 -10.84
C ILE A 171 -6.06 12.08 -11.93
N ILE A 172 -5.60 12.27 -13.17
CA ILE A 172 -6.19 11.66 -14.37
C ILE A 172 -6.15 10.12 -14.32
N GLY A 173 -5.14 9.52 -13.67
CA GLY A 173 -4.91 8.08 -13.68
C GLY A 173 -5.79 7.26 -12.72
N ILE A 174 -6.28 7.87 -11.64
CA ILE A 174 -6.91 7.14 -10.53
C ILE A 174 -8.29 6.64 -10.90
N THR A 175 -8.51 5.35 -10.66
CA THR A 175 -9.77 4.63 -10.95
C THR A 175 -10.49 4.17 -9.69
N SER A 176 -9.75 3.99 -8.59
CA SER A 176 -10.30 3.62 -7.28
C SER A 176 -9.70 4.52 -6.22
N LEU A 177 -10.57 5.16 -5.44
CA LEU A 177 -10.17 6.05 -4.36
C LEU A 177 -10.86 5.60 -3.07
N THR A 178 -10.09 5.42 -2.01
CA THR A 178 -10.61 5.23 -0.66
C THR A 178 -10.20 6.41 0.21
N ILE A 179 -11.16 6.99 0.93
CA ILE A 179 -10.93 8.10 1.87
C ILE A 179 -11.40 7.63 3.24
N THR A 180 -10.51 7.61 4.24
CA THR A 180 -10.78 6.92 5.52
C THR A 180 -11.16 7.83 6.69
N ASP A 181 -11.02 9.14 6.53
CA ASP A 181 -11.39 10.11 7.57
C ASP A 181 -11.67 11.47 6.91
N SER A 182 -12.87 11.60 6.35
CA SER A 182 -13.24 12.84 5.69
C SER A 182 -14.65 13.29 6.02
N GLN A 183 -14.76 14.57 6.38
CA GLN A 183 -16.00 15.31 6.25
C GLN A 183 -16.09 15.82 4.81
N LEU A 184 -16.57 14.95 3.93
CA LEU A 184 -16.90 15.28 2.55
C LEU A 184 -18.28 15.91 2.51
N ASP A 185 -18.32 17.21 2.24
CA ASP A 185 -19.54 17.89 1.81
C ASP A 185 -19.77 17.68 0.30
N ASN A 186 -20.95 18.05 -0.18
CA ASN A 186 -21.31 17.93 -1.59
C ASN A 186 -20.37 18.72 -2.52
N PHE A 187 -19.80 19.82 -2.05
CA PHE A 187 -18.89 20.65 -2.84
C PHE A 187 -17.53 19.97 -3.04
N LYS A 188 -16.96 19.37 -1.98
CA LYS A 188 -15.72 18.58 -2.05
C LYS A 188 -15.92 17.34 -2.92
N LEU A 189 -17.08 16.68 -2.84
CA LEU A 189 -17.42 15.57 -3.73
C LEU A 189 -17.48 16.01 -5.21
N PHE A 190 -18.11 17.15 -5.50
CA PHE A 190 -18.17 17.69 -6.86
C PHE A 190 -16.76 17.97 -7.40
N LYS A 191 -15.94 18.69 -6.63
CA LYS A 191 -14.53 18.95 -6.97
C LYS A 191 -13.72 17.68 -7.17
N LEU A 192 -13.92 16.67 -6.32
CA LEU A 192 -13.24 15.38 -6.47
C LEU A 192 -13.53 14.75 -7.85
N PHE A 193 -14.79 14.79 -8.31
CA PHE A 193 -15.15 14.20 -9.60
C PHE A 193 -14.62 14.98 -10.80
N GLU A 194 -14.42 16.29 -10.64
CA GLU A 194 -13.73 17.16 -11.60
C GLU A 194 -12.24 16.81 -11.68
N TYR A 195 -11.56 16.68 -10.52
CA TYR A 195 -10.14 16.36 -10.45
C TYR A 195 -9.81 14.88 -10.71
N ALA A 196 -10.77 13.97 -10.60
CA ALA A 196 -10.58 12.54 -10.87
C ALA A 196 -11.57 12.07 -11.96
N PRO A 197 -11.35 12.45 -13.23
CA PRO A 197 -12.28 12.14 -14.32
C PRO A 197 -12.40 10.62 -14.56
N MET A 198 -11.33 9.86 -14.35
CA MET A 198 -11.29 8.40 -14.53
C MET A 198 -11.79 7.59 -13.32
N LEU A 199 -12.22 8.25 -12.25
CA LEU A 199 -12.67 7.59 -11.03
C LEU A 199 -13.91 6.71 -11.30
N LYS A 200 -13.80 5.41 -11.00
CA LYS A 200 -14.87 4.41 -11.14
C LYS A 200 -15.43 3.98 -9.79
N TYR A 201 -14.57 3.89 -8.78
CA TYR A 201 -14.92 3.44 -7.44
C TYR A 201 -14.50 4.49 -6.42
N LEU A 202 -15.44 4.93 -5.59
CA LEU A 202 -15.17 5.80 -4.45
C LEU A 202 -15.67 5.10 -3.19
N ASN A 203 -14.75 4.83 -2.26
CA ASN A 203 -15.08 4.31 -0.95
C ASN A 203 -14.80 5.38 0.09
N ILE A 204 -15.81 5.76 0.86
CA ILE A 204 -15.68 6.72 1.96
C ILE A 204 -15.93 5.95 3.24
N GLN A 205 -14.88 5.78 4.03
CA GLN A 205 -14.98 5.26 5.39
C GLN A 205 -15.00 6.48 6.31
N THR A 206 -16.07 6.62 7.08
CA THR A 206 -16.18 7.70 8.08
C THR A 206 -15.95 7.11 9.45
N LEU A 207 -15.00 7.69 10.19
CA LEU A 207 -14.85 7.45 11.61
C LEU A 207 -15.96 8.24 12.31
N ALA A 208 -16.94 7.54 12.87
CA ALA A 208 -17.99 8.18 13.66
C ALA A 208 -17.39 8.69 14.98
N ASN A 209 -17.33 10.01 15.16
CA ASN A 209 -17.06 10.62 16.46
C ASN A 209 -18.26 10.39 17.39
N SER A 210 -18.22 9.33 18.21
CA SER A 210 -18.81 9.24 19.57
C SER A 210 -18.89 7.78 20.00
N GLU A 211 -18.19 7.44 21.09
CA GLU A 211 -18.30 6.32 22.05
C GLU A 211 -18.73 4.89 21.63
N MET A 212 -18.97 4.61 20.37
CA MET A 212 -19.28 3.29 19.82
C MET A 212 -18.69 3.25 18.41
N ASN A 213 -17.51 2.64 18.27
CA ASN A 213 -16.82 2.43 17.00
C ASN A 213 -17.69 1.62 16.00
N LYS A 214 -18.61 2.30 15.31
CA LYS A 214 -19.32 1.76 14.14
C LYS A 214 -18.78 2.46 12.90
N TYR A 215 -18.12 1.69 12.04
CA TYR A 215 -17.71 2.14 10.72
C TYR A 215 -18.95 2.30 9.84
N ASN A 216 -19.17 3.51 9.33
CA ASN A 216 -20.10 3.72 8.23
C ASN A 216 -19.29 3.68 6.92
N GLU A 217 -19.44 2.61 6.15
CA GLU A 217 -18.90 2.52 4.79
C GLU A 217 -19.93 3.03 3.78
N LEU A 218 -19.60 4.12 3.08
CA LEU A 218 -20.33 4.57 1.90
C LEU A 218 -19.52 4.19 0.65
N LYS A 219 -19.97 3.14 -0.04
CA LYS A 219 -19.42 2.75 -1.35
C LYS A 219 -20.23 3.44 -2.44
N ILE A 220 -19.66 4.51 -2.99
CA ILE A 220 -20.27 5.25 -4.09
C ILE A 220 -19.69 4.72 -5.41
N ASN A 221 -20.56 4.22 -6.27
CA ASN A 221 -20.19 3.99 -7.66
C ASN A 221 -20.11 5.35 -8.36
N ALA A 222 -18.89 5.85 -8.53
CA ALA A 222 -18.61 7.16 -9.11
C ALA A 222 -19.24 7.34 -10.50
N LYS A 223 -19.37 6.26 -11.29
CA LYS A 223 -20.03 6.30 -12.60
C LYS A 223 -21.53 6.59 -12.52
N LEU A 224 -22.20 6.11 -11.48
CA LEU A 224 -23.63 6.36 -11.27
C LEU A 224 -23.85 7.79 -10.76
N PHE A 225 -22.99 8.29 -9.87
CA PHE A 225 -23.10 9.66 -9.34
C PHE A 225 -22.87 10.72 -10.43
N LYS A 226 -21.88 10.52 -11.31
CA LYS A 226 -21.65 11.40 -12.49
C LYS A 226 -22.83 11.40 -13.48
N ARG A 227 -23.67 10.37 -13.53
CA ARG A 227 -24.84 10.33 -14.42
C ARG A 227 -26.05 11.10 -13.86
N ILE A 228 -26.12 11.29 -12.55
CA ILE A 228 -27.26 11.90 -11.87
C ILE A 228 -27.09 13.43 -11.77
N ASN A 229 -25.87 13.92 -11.54
CA ASN A 229 -25.61 15.35 -11.28
C ASN A 229 -25.27 16.20 -12.52
N TYR A 230 -25.24 15.61 -13.72
CA TYR A 230 -25.00 16.32 -14.99
C TYR A 230 -26.24 16.29 -15.90
N LYS A 231 -27.44 16.27 -15.32
CA LYS A 231 -28.71 16.52 -16.02
C LYS A 231 -29.30 17.85 -15.59
#